data_AF-A0A8J9Y6A4-F1
#
_entry.id   AF-A0A8J9Y6A4-F1
#
_cell.length_a   1.000
_cell.length_b   1.000
_cell.length_c   1.000
_cell.angle_alpha   90.00
_cell.angle_beta   90.00
_cell.angle_gamma   90.00
#
_symmetry.space_group_name_H-M   'P 1'
#
loop_
_entity.id
_entity.type
_entity.pdbx_description
1 polymer ?
#
loop_
_entity_poly.entity_id
_entity_poly.type
_entity_poly.pdbx_seq_one_letter_code
_entity_poly.pdbx_strand_id
1 'polypeptide(L)'
;MLKPILSYFFTILLFGVQADDMLGPGIWSLISVIECTEPLVQEDIQIQLTKHKLNRTHDGVSAKLKAIAKIDDNYGVLIDVCKYVDGGCKQYQLISDNSVVSMLEKYAKDMVADVLGFANIDPPEFPIPQGEYEINDYVVNYCQLPREAPYGKFEASGFLVQGNVKVGCVRLVLEFNKFEDGNFCDEDEDDE
;
A
#
# COMPACT_ATOMS: atom_id res chain seq x y z
N MET A 1 -43.04 41.08 16.73
CA MET A 1 -43.40 39.94 15.87
C MET A 1 -42.17 39.05 15.75
N LEU A 2 -42.03 38.09 16.66
CA LEU A 2 -42.15 36.65 16.40
C LEU A 2 -41.15 36.11 15.34
N LYS A 3 -40.03 35.55 15.84
CA LYS A 3 -39.60 34.21 15.39
C LYS A 3 -40.75 33.24 15.70
N PRO A 4 -41.00 32.21 14.87
CA PRO A 4 -40.38 30.91 15.18
C PRO A 4 -39.96 30.09 13.94
N ILE A 5 -38.81 29.42 14.00
CA ILE A 5 -38.71 27.95 14.15
C ILE A 5 -39.29 27.20 12.95
N LEU A 6 -38.49 26.95 11.91
CA LEU A 6 -38.69 25.85 10.93
C LEU A 6 -37.56 25.84 9.90
N SER A 7 -36.34 25.52 10.34
CA SER A 7 -35.34 24.79 9.52
C SER A 7 -34.12 24.43 10.38
N TYR A 8 -34.36 23.96 11.60
CA TYR A 8 -33.37 23.34 12.49
C TYR A 8 -33.83 21.92 12.85
N PHE A 9 -34.31 21.19 11.82
CA PHE A 9 -34.78 19.80 11.93
C PHE A 9 -34.39 18.98 10.68
N PHE A 10 -33.18 19.21 10.17
CA PHE A 10 -32.41 18.14 9.51
C PHE A 10 -31.06 17.99 10.22
N THR A 11 -31.17 17.95 11.55
CA THR A 11 -30.22 17.29 12.43
C THR A 11 -30.18 15.80 12.05
N ILE A 12 -28.96 15.28 11.90
CA ILE A 12 -28.60 13.89 12.26
C ILE A 12 -29.16 12.82 11.30
N LEU A 13 -28.53 12.63 10.15
CA LEU A 13 -28.57 11.33 9.42
C LEU A 13 -27.46 11.14 8.36
N LEU A 14 -26.32 11.85 8.47
CA LEU A 14 -25.13 11.54 7.66
C LEU A 14 -23.85 11.35 8.49
N PHE A 15 -23.92 11.46 9.82
CA PHE A 15 -22.90 10.92 10.73
C PHE A 15 -23.32 9.52 11.19
N GLY A 16 -23.57 8.64 10.21
CA GLY A 16 -23.73 7.22 10.44
C GLY A 16 -22.40 6.54 10.18
N VAL A 17 -21.71 6.16 11.26
CA VAL A 17 -20.60 5.21 11.26
C VAL A 17 -19.29 5.73 10.64
N GLN A 18 -18.61 6.66 11.31
CA GLN A 18 -17.20 6.34 11.59
C GLN A 18 -17.24 5.66 12.95
N ALA A 19 -17.41 4.33 12.91
CA ALA A 19 -17.02 3.52 14.04
C ALA A 19 -15.62 3.99 14.44
N ASP A 20 -15.43 4.25 15.73
CA ASP A 20 -14.12 4.29 16.35
C ASP A 20 -13.40 3.04 15.83
N ASP A 21 -12.53 3.23 14.85
CA ASP A 21 -11.89 2.13 14.17
C ASP A 21 -10.93 1.57 15.21
N MET A 22 -11.39 0.52 15.92
CA MET A 22 -10.65 -0.08 17.01
C MET A 22 -9.33 -0.56 16.45
N LEU A 23 -8.28 0.24 16.69
CA LEU A 23 -6.91 -0.18 16.51
C LEU A 23 -6.71 -1.40 17.41
N GLY A 24 -6.13 -2.45 16.85
CA GLY A 24 -5.84 -3.63 17.63
C GLY A 24 -4.78 -4.50 16.98
N PRO A 25 -4.35 -5.54 17.70
CA PRO A 25 -3.35 -6.46 17.23
C PRO A 25 -3.89 -7.36 16.11
N GLY A 26 -3.12 -7.51 15.04
CA GLY A 26 -3.54 -8.32 13.91
C GLY A 26 -2.43 -8.57 12.91
N ILE A 27 -2.82 -9.17 11.78
CA ILE A 27 -1.89 -9.49 10.70
C ILE A 27 -2.42 -8.96 9.36
N TRP A 28 -1.48 -8.46 8.56
CA TRP A 28 -1.74 -8.03 7.20
C TRP A 28 -1.72 -9.22 6.23
N SER A 29 -2.54 -9.12 5.20
CA SER A 29 -2.50 -10.02 4.06
C SER A 29 -2.74 -9.24 2.77
N LEU A 30 -1.97 -9.54 1.73
CA LEU A 30 -2.25 -9.05 0.38
C LEU A 30 -3.36 -9.88 -0.22
N ILE A 31 -4.53 -9.30 -0.46
CA ILE A 31 -5.66 -10.02 -1.05
C ILE A 31 -5.52 -10.12 -2.57
N SER A 32 -5.20 -9.00 -3.22
CA SER A 32 -5.06 -8.94 -4.67
C SER A 32 -4.25 -7.73 -5.13
N VAL A 33 -3.66 -7.87 -6.30
CA VAL A 33 -3.14 -6.75 -7.10
C VAL A 33 -4.22 -6.37 -8.12
N ILE A 34 -4.54 -5.08 -8.22
CA ILE A 34 -5.52 -4.58 -9.20
C ILE A 34 -4.78 -3.76 -10.26
N GLU A 35 -5.29 -3.79 -11.48
CA GLU A 35 -4.83 -2.90 -12.54
C GLU A 35 -5.16 -1.43 -12.25
N CYS A 36 -4.22 -0.57 -12.60
CA CYS A 36 -4.44 0.87 -12.56
C CYS A 36 -5.33 1.30 -13.71
N THR A 37 -6.49 1.88 -13.38
CA THR A 37 -7.45 2.37 -14.37
C THR A 37 -7.34 3.87 -14.60
N GLU A 38 -6.51 4.56 -13.82
CA GLU A 38 -6.31 5.99 -13.95
C GLU A 38 -5.41 6.31 -15.15
N PRO A 39 -5.76 7.34 -15.94
CA PRO A 39 -4.91 7.76 -17.05
C PRO A 39 -3.60 8.36 -16.50
N LEU A 40 -2.48 7.73 -16.84
CA LEU A 40 -1.15 8.30 -16.61
C LEU A 40 -0.80 9.21 -17.78
N VAL A 41 -0.40 10.45 -17.49
CA VAL A 41 -0.08 11.45 -18.54
C VAL A 41 1.20 11.05 -19.29
N GLN A 42 2.11 10.40 -18.57
CA GLN A 42 3.37 9.86 -19.08
C GLN A 42 3.72 8.64 -18.23
N GLU A 43 4.08 7.52 -18.85
CA GLU A 43 4.48 6.31 -18.12
C GLU A 43 6.01 6.28 -17.99
N ASP A 44 6.58 7.18 -17.19
CA ASP A 44 8.03 7.12 -16.89
C ASP A 44 8.38 5.81 -16.17
N ILE A 45 7.37 5.20 -15.54
CA ILE A 45 7.45 3.91 -14.91
C ILE A 45 6.23 3.06 -15.27
N GLN A 46 6.51 1.85 -15.75
CA GLN A 46 5.51 0.80 -15.91
C GLN A 46 5.78 -0.30 -14.89
N ILE A 47 4.79 -0.59 -14.06
CA ILE A 47 4.85 -1.66 -13.05
C ILE A 47 3.77 -2.67 -13.37
N GLN A 48 4.16 -3.94 -13.51
CA GLN A 48 3.25 -5.07 -13.59
C GLN A 48 3.51 -5.97 -12.39
N LEU A 49 2.52 -6.08 -11.51
CA LEU A 49 2.59 -6.91 -10.32
C LEU A 49 1.64 -8.09 -10.48
N THR A 50 2.10 -9.27 -10.11
CA THR A 50 1.30 -10.49 -10.11
C THR A 50 1.44 -11.17 -8.77
N LYS A 51 0.33 -11.29 -8.04
CA LYS A 51 0.24 -12.16 -6.86
C LYS A 51 0.02 -13.60 -7.31
N HIS A 52 0.73 -14.54 -6.72
CA HIS A 52 0.51 -15.97 -6.87
C HIS A 52 0.71 -16.68 -5.52
N LYS A 53 0.27 -17.94 -5.43
CA LYS A 53 0.43 -18.76 -4.23
C LYS A 53 1.67 -19.64 -4.39
N LEU A 54 2.68 -19.46 -3.54
CA LEU A 54 3.93 -20.24 -3.60
C LEU A 54 3.76 -21.59 -2.91
N ASN A 55 3.14 -21.59 -1.73
CA ASN A 55 2.84 -22.80 -0.99
C ASN A 55 1.57 -22.61 -0.14
N ARG A 56 1.28 -23.54 0.78
CA ARG A 56 0.06 -23.48 1.60
C ARG A 56 0.00 -22.21 2.47
N THR A 57 1.15 -21.73 2.94
CA THR A 57 1.30 -20.67 3.95
C THR A 57 1.88 -19.36 3.42
N HIS A 58 2.51 -19.35 2.24
CA HIS A 58 3.18 -18.19 1.67
C HIS A 58 2.56 -17.73 0.36
N ASP A 59 2.35 -16.43 0.28
CA ASP A 59 2.05 -15.71 -0.96
C ASP A 59 3.36 -15.25 -1.61
N GLY A 60 3.42 -15.35 -2.94
CA GLY A 60 4.49 -14.79 -3.74
C GLY A 60 4.01 -13.61 -4.57
N VAL A 61 4.90 -12.65 -4.80
CA VAL A 61 4.68 -11.53 -5.71
C VAL A 61 5.79 -11.53 -6.74
N SER A 62 5.41 -11.53 -8.01
CA SER A 62 6.32 -11.26 -9.12
C SER A 62 6.07 -9.86 -9.66
N ALA A 63 7.14 -9.16 -10.01
CA ALA A 63 7.11 -7.80 -10.50
C ALA A 63 7.92 -7.67 -11.79
N LYS A 64 7.36 -6.97 -12.78
CA LYS A 64 8.11 -6.42 -13.90
C LYS A 64 8.06 -4.92 -13.81
N LEU A 65 9.23 -4.30 -13.74
CA LEU A 65 9.39 -2.85 -13.68
C LEU A 65 10.15 -2.41 -14.93
N LYS A 66 9.56 -1.47 -15.67
CA LYS A 66 10.25 -0.74 -16.73
C LYS A 66 10.35 0.72 -16.33
N ALA A 67 11.56 1.14 -16.00
CA ALA A 67 11.88 2.52 -15.67
C ALA A 67 12.44 3.21 -16.92
N ILE A 68 11.65 4.09 -17.53
CA ILE A 68 12.07 4.89 -18.70
C ILE A 68 13.04 5.99 -18.26
N ALA A 69 12.90 6.47 -17.03
CA ALA A 69 13.80 7.40 -16.39
C ALA A 69 14.32 6.85 -15.07
N LYS A 70 15.46 7.38 -14.62
CA LYS A 70 16.03 7.08 -13.29
C LYS A 70 15.05 7.50 -12.20
N ILE A 71 14.79 6.63 -11.23
CA ILE A 71 13.87 6.89 -10.11
C ILE A 71 14.70 7.40 -8.93
N ASP A 72 14.43 8.63 -8.51
CA ASP A 72 15.15 9.32 -7.44
C ASP A 72 14.24 10.30 -6.67
N ASP A 73 14.84 11.16 -5.85
CA ASP A 73 14.14 12.17 -5.04
C ASP A 73 13.37 13.23 -5.84
N ASN A 74 13.48 13.27 -7.17
CA ASN A 74 12.67 14.18 -7.99
C ASN A 74 11.23 13.70 -8.15
N TYR A 75 10.94 12.45 -7.79
CA TYR A 75 9.59 11.91 -7.77
C TYR A 75 9.03 11.96 -6.36
N GLY A 76 7.83 12.51 -6.24
CA GLY A 76 6.98 12.33 -5.07
C GLY A 76 6.13 11.08 -5.18
N VAL A 77 5.39 10.83 -4.12
CA VAL A 77 4.48 9.69 -3.98
C VAL A 77 3.16 10.15 -3.40
N LEU A 78 2.07 9.59 -3.91
CA LEU A 78 0.71 9.80 -3.41
C LEU A 78 0.06 8.44 -3.21
N ILE A 79 -0.39 8.15 -2.01
CA ILE A 79 -1.12 6.92 -1.68
C ILE A 79 -2.52 7.31 -1.23
N ASP A 80 -3.52 6.95 -2.03
CA ASP A 80 -4.92 7.07 -1.66
C ASP A 80 -5.40 5.73 -1.12
N VAL A 81 -5.80 5.72 0.16
CA VAL A 81 -6.27 4.55 0.87
C VAL A 81 -7.76 4.69 1.09
N CYS A 82 -8.53 3.72 0.61
CA CYS A 82 -9.94 3.58 0.94
C CYS A 82 -10.18 2.32 1.76
N LYS A 83 -11.18 2.37 2.64
CA LYS A 83 -11.62 1.24 3.46
C LYS A 83 -12.96 0.74 2.95
N TYR A 84 -13.10 -0.59 2.82
CA TYR A 84 -14.37 -1.21 2.45
C TYR A 84 -15.32 -1.21 3.65
N VAL A 85 -16.43 -0.49 3.52
CA VAL A 85 -17.52 -0.39 4.50
C VAL A 85 -18.87 -0.28 3.79
N ASP A 86 -19.93 -0.86 4.34
CA ASP A 86 -21.30 -0.82 3.79
C ASP A 86 -21.42 -1.24 2.31
N GLY A 87 -20.58 -2.19 1.87
CA GLY A 87 -20.60 -2.70 0.49
C GLY A 87 -19.88 -1.83 -0.55
N GLY A 88 -19.13 -0.80 -0.13
CA GLY A 88 -18.30 0.02 -1.04
C GLY A 88 -16.98 0.46 -0.41
N CYS A 89 -16.07 0.98 -1.23
CA CYS A 89 -14.82 1.58 -0.72
C CYS A 89 -15.04 3.07 -0.44
N LYS A 90 -14.82 3.51 0.80
CA LYS A 90 -14.88 4.92 1.20
C LYS A 90 -13.47 5.41 1.51
N GLN A 91 -13.14 6.62 1.06
CA GLN A 91 -11.82 7.21 1.32
C GLN A 91 -11.53 7.22 2.83
N TYR A 92 -10.36 6.70 3.19
CA TYR A 92 -9.93 6.53 4.58
C TYR A 92 -8.75 7.45 4.90
N GLN A 93 -7.71 7.45 4.06
CA GLN A 93 -6.51 8.25 4.26
C GLN A 93 -5.87 8.63 2.93
N LEU A 94 -5.36 9.86 2.85
CA LEU A 94 -4.49 10.30 1.78
C LEU A 94 -3.10 10.56 2.36
N ILE A 95 -2.09 9.87 1.83
CA ILE A 95 -0.69 10.00 2.25
C ILE A 95 0.09 10.54 1.06
N SER A 96 0.96 11.51 1.29
CA SER A 96 1.80 12.06 0.24
C SER A 96 3.16 12.49 0.79
N ASP A 97 4.20 12.26 -0.01
CA ASP A 97 5.53 12.80 0.21
C ASP A 97 6.08 13.36 -1.11
N ASN A 98 6.90 14.40 -1.02
CA ASN A 98 7.55 14.97 -2.20
C ASN A 98 8.75 14.14 -2.67
N SER A 99 9.23 13.20 -1.84
CA SER A 99 10.26 12.23 -2.20
C SER A 99 9.77 10.80 -1.94
N VAL A 100 9.69 10.01 -3.01
CA VAL A 100 9.43 8.56 -2.94
C VAL A 100 10.54 7.83 -2.18
N VAL A 101 11.79 8.27 -2.33
CA VAL A 101 12.94 7.68 -1.65
C VAL A 101 12.82 7.87 -0.14
N SER A 102 12.56 9.11 0.30
CA SER A 102 12.39 9.42 1.72
C SER A 102 11.22 8.66 2.34
N MET A 103 10.11 8.51 1.62
CA MET A 103 8.95 7.74 2.10
C MET A 103 9.29 6.25 2.23
N LEU A 104 9.93 5.66 1.23
CA LEU A 104 10.30 4.25 1.22
C LEU A 104 11.37 3.93 2.25
N GLU A 105 12.40 4.76 2.39
CA GLU A 105 13.42 4.60 3.43
C GLU A 105 12.86 4.75 4.84
N LYS A 106 11.83 5.59 5.02
CA LYS A 106 11.24 5.79 6.35
C LYS A 106 10.35 4.64 6.78
N TYR A 107 9.59 4.04 5.86
CA TYR A 107 8.53 3.08 6.19
C TYR A 107 8.78 1.66 5.71
N ALA A 108 9.73 1.45 4.80
CA ALA A 108 9.90 0.20 4.08
C ALA A 108 11.37 -0.12 3.75
N LYS A 109 12.34 0.47 4.45
CA LYS A 109 13.77 0.40 4.11
C LYS A 109 14.27 -1.02 3.81
N ASP A 110 14.04 -1.93 4.75
CA ASP A 110 14.59 -3.29 4.67
C ASP A 110 13.91 -4.07 3.54
N MET A 111 12.57 -3.99 3.45
CA MET A 111 11.81 -4.58 2.34
C MET A 111 12.25 -4.03 0.98
N VAL A 112 12.54 -2.73 0.87
CA VAL A 112 12.98 -2.09 -0.37
C VAL A 112 14.38 -2.56 -0.74
N ALA A 113 15.32 -2.61 0.21
CA ALA A 113 16.66 -3.12 -0.05
C ALA A 113 16.61 -4.59 -0.54
N ASP A 114 15.78 -5.42 0.09
CA ASP A 114 15.58 -6.81 -0.34
C ASP A 114 15.05 -6.87 -1.78
N VAL A 115 13.96 -6.16 -2.08
CA VAL A 115 13.33 -6.11 -3.41
C VAL A 115 14.29 -5.60 -4.48
N LEU A 116 15.08 -4.55 -4.19
CA LEU A 116 16.09 -4.03 -5.12
C LEU A 116 17.23 -5.04 -5.35
N GLY A 117 17.64 -5.77 -4.31
CA GLY A 117 18.59 -6.87 -4.42
C GLY A 117 18.06 -7.99 -5.33
N PHE A 118 16.79 -8.40 -5.16
CA PHE A 118 16.13 -9.38 -6.03
C PHE A 118 16.03 -8.92 -7.49
N ALA A 119 15.94 -7.60 -7.71
CA ALA A 119 15.97 -6.99 -9.04
C ALA A 119 17.38 -6.89 -9.66
N ASN A 120 18.42 -7.41 -8.98
CA ASN A 120 19.84 -7.31 -9.37
C ASN A 120 20.35 -5.86 -9.47
N ILE A 121 19.86 -4.97 -8.61
CA ILE A 121 20.38 -3.61 -8.47
C ILE A 121 21.48 -3.65 -7.41
N ASP A 122 22.69 -3.24 -7.77
CA ASP A 122 23.88 -3.24 -6.90
C ASP A 122 24.59 -1.87 -6.96
N PRO A 123 24.67 -1.12 -5.84
CA PRO A 123 24.07 -1.41 -4.53
C PRO A 123 22.53 -1.36 -4.55
N PRO A 124 21.82 -2.12 -3.67
CA PRO A 124 20.36 -2.18 -3.63
C PRO A 124 19.77 -0.94 -2.94
N GLU A 125 20.04 0.23 -3.50
CA GLU A 125 19.66 1.53 -2.98
C GLU A 125 19.18 2.47 -4.11
N PHE A 126 18.60 3.59 -3.72
CA PHE A 126 18.29 4.66 -4.65
C PHE A 126 19.57 5.44 -5.03
N PRO A 127 19.64 6.03 -6.23
CA PRO A 127 18.58 6.06 -7.23
C PRO A 127 18.53 4.78 -8.08
N ILE A 128 17.31 4.33 -8.42
CA ILE A 128 17.12 3.18 -9.32
C ILE A 128 17.42 3.64 -10.76
N PRO A 129 18.39 3.04 -11.47
CA PRO A 129 18.70 3.43 -12.84
C PRO A 129 17.52 3.23 -13.80
N GLN A 130 17.60 3.86 -14.97
CA GLN A 130 16.70 3.49 -16.07
C GLN A 130 17.00 2.06 -16.51
N GLY A 131 15.97 1.27 -16.82
CA GLY A 131 16.14 -0.12 -17.17
C GLY A 131 14.86 -0.94 -17.09
N GLU A 132 15.02 -2.23 -17.39
CA GLU A 132 13.98 -3.24 -17.17
C GLU A 132 14.46 -4.17 -16.07
N TYR A 133 13.60 -4.40 -15.09
CA TYR A 133 13.86 -5.18 -13.90
C TYR A 133 12.77 -6.22 -13.73
N GLU A 134 13.17 -7.40 -13.32
CA GLU A 134 12.27 -8.52 -13.07
C GLU A 134 12.56 -9.09 -11.69
N ILE A 135 11.49 -9.26 -10.92
CA ILE A 135 11.49 -9.90 -9.61
C ILE A 135 10.54 -11.08 -9.72
N ASN A 136 11.05 -12.27 -9.40
CA ASN A 136 10.28 -13.50 -9.46
C ASN A 136 10.09 -14.05 -8.06
N ASP A 137 8.84 -14.41 -7.75
CA ASP A 137 8.49 -15.22 -6.58
C ASP A 137 8.97 -14.63 -5.24
N TYR A 138 8.94 -13.29 -5.11
CA TYR A 138 9.27 -12.63 -3.86
C TYR A 138 8.25 -13.00 -2.78
N VAL A 139 8.73 -13.63 -1.71
CA VAL A 139 7.92 -14.03 -0.57
C VAL A 139 7.67 -12.80 0.30
N VAL A 140 6.41 -12.37 0.40
CA VAL A 140 6.06 -11.20 1.21
C VAL A 140 6.16 -11.54 2.69
N ASN A 141 7.07 -10.88 3.40
CA ASN A 141 7.19 -11.01 4.85
C ASN A 141 6.20 -10.08 5.56
N TYR A 142 4.98 -10.55 5.80
CA TYR A 142 3.94 -9.77 6.50
C TYR A 142 4.30 -9.44 7.96
N CYS A 143 5.28 -10.14 8.55
CA CYS A 143 5.72 -9.92 9.92
C CYS A 143 6.57 -8.65 10.10
N GLN A 144 7.09 -8.09 8.99
CA GLN A 144 7.76 -6.78 8.98
C GLN A 144 6.77 -5.62 8.95
N LEU A 145 5.47 -5.87 8.74
CA LEU A 145 4.45 -4.83 8.70
C LEU A 145 3.93 -4.50 10.11
N PRO A 146 3.32 -3.30 10.31
CA PRO A 146 2.78 -2.91 11.60
C PRO A 146 1.77 -3.93 12.15
N ARG A 147 1.99 -4.40 13.38
CA ARG A 147 1.11 -5.37 14.08
C ARG A 147 -0.10 -4.72 14.74
N GLU A 148 -0.19 -3.39 14.75
CA GLU A 148 -1.35 -2.65 15.23
C GLU A 148 -1.90 -1.75 14.13
N ALA A 149 -3.14 -2.00 13.72
CA ALA A 149 -3.81 -1.22 12.68
C ALA A 149 -5.34 -1.32 12.84
N PRO A 150 -6.11 -0.48 12.12
CA PRO A 150 -7.56 -0.64 12.06
C PRO A 150 -7.91 -1.94 11.32
N TYR A 151 -8.79 -2.75 11.91
CA TYR A 151 -9.24 -3.97 11.24
C TYR A 151 -10.07 -3.67 9.99
N GLY A 152 -9.97 -4.58 9.03
CA GLY A 152 -10.81 -4.62 7.85
C GLY A 152 -10.03 -4.67 6.54
N LYS A 153 -10.77 -4.48 5.46
CA LYS A 153 -10.26 -4.55 4.11
C LYS A 153 -10.04 -3.15 3.54
N PHE A 154 -8.88 -2.95 2.94
CA PHE A 154 -8.42 -1.68 2.39
C PHE A 154 -8.03 -1.86 0.94
N GLU A 155 -8.18 -0.80 0.17
CA GLU A 155 -7.54 -0.65 -1.13
C GLU A 155 -6.61 0.55 -1.08
N ALA A 156 -5.37 0.32 -1.45
CA ALA A 156 -4.34 1.35 -1.52
C ALA A 156 -3.95 1.54 -2.99
N SER A 157 -4.15 2.76 -3.49
CA SER A 157 -3.70 3.20 -4.80
C SER A 157 -2.48 4.09 -4.63
N GLY A 158 -1.30 3.54 -4.89
CA GLY A 158 -0.03 4.25 -4.85
C GLY A 158 0.32 4.80 -6.23
N PHE A 159 0.66 6.08 -6.29
CA PHE A 159 1.07 6.78 -7.49
C PHE A 159 2.47 7.35 -7.30
N LEU A 160 3.31 7.18 -8.31
CA LEU A 160 4.50 7.99 -8.45
C LEU A 160 4.12 9.30 -9.13
N VAL A 161 4.64 10.41 -8.61
CA VAL A 161 4.25 11.75 -9.05
C VAL A 161 5.49 12.56 -9.41
N GLN A 162 5.49 13.22 -10.56
CA GLN A 162 6.50 14.23 -10.90
C GLN A 162 5.81 15.59 -10.93
N GLY A 163 6.11 16.44 -9.94
CA GLY A 163 5.33 17.67 -9.70
C GLY A 163 3.89 17.35 -9.32
N ASN A 164 2.93 17.66 -10.20
CA ASN A 164 1.50 17.37 -10.02
C ASN A 164 0.98 16.29 -10.99
N VAL A 165 1.88 15.60 -11.69
CA VAL A 165 1.55 14.64 -12.74
C VAL A 165 1.81 13.23 -12.25
N LYS A 166 0.81 12.36 -12.32
CA LYS A 166 0.95 10.92 -12.02
C LYS A 166 1.66 10.23 -13.19
N VAL A 167 2.77 9.55 -12.88
CA VAL A 167 3.67 8.95 -13.88
C VAL A 167 3.93 7.45 -13.70
N GLY A 168 3.36 6.88 -12.64
CA GLY A 168 3.36 5.45 -12.36
C GLY A 168 2.24 5.14 -11.37
N CYS A 169 1.77 3.89 -11.35
CA CYS A 169 0.69 3.48 -10.47
C CYS A 169 0.81 2.01 -10.06
N VAL A 170 0.45 1.73 -8.80
CA VAL A 170 0.24 0.39 -8.25
C VAL A 170 -1.04 0.41 -7.41
N ARG A 171 -1.88 -0.62 -7.55
CA ARG A 171 -3.09 -0.77 -6.72
C ARG A 171 -3.12 -2.13 -6.06
N LEU A 172 -3.29 -2.12 -4.74
CA LEU A 172 -3.29 -3.31 -3.91
C LEU A 172 -4.53 -3.33 -3.05
N VAL A 173 -5.09 -4.52 -2.85
CA VAL A 173 -6.11 -4.76 -1.82
C VAL A 173 -5.45 -5.51 -0.70
N LEU A 174 -5.53 -4.93 0.49
CA LEU A 174 -4.93 -5.44 1.72
C LEU A 174 -6.04 -5.71 2.72
N GLU A 175 -5.86 -6.70 3.58
CA GLU A 175 -6.76 -6.95 4.70
C GLU A 175 -5.96 -7.08 5.98
N PHE A 176 -6.40 -6.36 7.00
CA PHE A 176 -5.87 -6.47 8.35
C PHE A 176 -6.89 -7.20 9.22
N ASN A 177 -6.54 -8.42 9.60
CA ASN A 177 -7.42 -9.30 10.35
C ASN A 177 -6.95 -9.43 11.79
N LYS A 178 -7.91 -9.52 12.71
CA LYS A 178 -7.62 -9.90 14.08
C LYS A 178 -7.00 -11.29 14.06
N PHE A 179 -5.89 -11.41 14.75
CA PHE A 179 -5.15 -12.67 14.85
C PHE A 179 -5.21 -13.14 16.30
N GLU A 180 -5.70 -14.35 16.53
CA GLU A 180 -5.98 -14.85 17.88
C GLU A 180 -4.77 -15.54 18.52
N ASP A 181 -3.81 -16.01 17.72
CA ASP A 181 -2.62 -16.70 18.19
C ASP A 181 -1.40 -15.76 18.16
N GLY A 182 -0.83 -15.42 19.32
CA GLY A 182 0.25 -14.43 19.41
C GLY A 182 1.55 -14.76 18.68
N ASN A 183 1.71 -15.97 18.11
CA ASN A 183 3.01 -16.53 17.73
C ASN A 183 3.29 -16.60 16.21
N PHE A 184 2.40 -16.21 15.30
CA PHE A 184 2.61 -16.45 13.85
C PHE A 184 3.89 -15.83 13.27
N CYS A 185 4.36 -14.75 13.88
CA CYS A 185 5.58 -14.05 13.47
C CYS A 185 6.73 -14.23 14.46
N ASP A 186 6.55 -15.07 15.48
CA ASP A 186 7.51 -15.31 16.55
C ASP A 186 8.04 -16.77 16.50
N GLU A 187 7.67 -17.54 15.47
CA GLU A 187 8.19 -18.88 15.17
C GLU A 187 9.44 -18.80 14.29
N ASP A 188 10.57 -18.33 14.84
CA ASP A 188 11.91 -18.47 14.23
C ASP A 188 13.06 -18.50 15.29
N GLU A 189 12.74 -18.86 16.53
CA GLU A 189 13.74 -19.23 17.55
C GLU A 189 13.40 -20.62 18.05
N ASP A 190 13.76 -21.67 17.29
CA ASP A 190 14.10 -23.01 17.79
C ASP A 190 14.28 -23.96 16.59
N ASP A 191 15.48 -24.01 16.04
CA ASP A 191 16.02 -25.22 15.38
C ASP A 191 17.55 -25.15 15.52
N GLU A 192 18.05 -25.68 16.66
CA GLU A 192 19.46 -26.01 16.91
C GLU A 192 19.99 -27.10 15.96
#